data_AF-A0A0R2WUU8-F1
#
_entry.id   AF-A0A0R2WUU8-F1
#
_cell.length_a   1.000
_cell.length_b   1.000
_cell.length_c   1.000
_cell.angle_alpha   90.00
_cell.angle_beta   90.00
_cell.angle_gamma   90.00
#
_symmetry.space_group_name_H-M   'P 1'
#
loop_
_entity.id
_entity.type
_entity.pdbx_description
1 polymer ?
#
loop_
_entity_poly.entity_id
_entity_poly.type
_entity_poly.pdbx_seq_one_letter_code
_entity_poly.pdbx_strand_id
1 'polypeptide(L)'
;MKQFLNIKFTERRNASDAVVSSTELKHLITNWPYVMRQVTDDWARRFAYEIWEKAANPYWCPTLKQAHVMQKMVRELARACTDETVILIE
;
A
#
# COMPACT_ATOMS: atom_id res chain seq x y z
N MET A 1 -14.20 -26.48 -5.95
CA MET A 1 -12.92 -26.55 -6.70
C MET A 1 -12.68 -25.22 -7.39
N LYS A 2 -11.44 -24.75 -7.34
CA LYS A 2 -10.97 -23.39 -7.67
C LYS A 2 -11.25 -23.01 -9.13
N GLN A 3 -12.05 -21.97 -9.36
CA GLN A 3 -12.01 -21.21 -10.62
C GLN A 3 -11.03 -20.07 -10.42
N PHE A 4 -9.76 -20.30 -10.78
CA PHE A 4 -8.81 -19.21 -10.90
C PHE A 4 -9.09 -18.47 -12.19
N LEU A 5 -9.32 -17.17 -12.05
CA LEU A 5 -9.53 -16.25 -13.15
C LEU A 5 -8.46 -16.42 -14.22
N ASN A 6 -8.97 -16.58 -15.43
CA ASN A 6 -8.32 -16.48 -16.71
C ASN A 6 -7.74 -15.07 -16.88
N ILE A 7 -6.54 -14.82 -16.34
CA ILE A 7 -5.78 -13.60 -16.64
C ILE A 7 -4.67 -14.00 -17.59
N LYS A 8 -4.87 -13.63 -18.85
CA LYS A 8 -3.88 -13.73 -19.92
C LYS A 8 -2.61 -13.01 -19.46
N PHE A 9 -1.54 -13.75 -19.25
CA PHE A 9 -0.20 -13.22 -19.03
C PHE A 9 0.30 -12.63 -20.37
N THR A 10 -0.16 -11.43 -20.70
CA THR A 10 0.31 -10.71 -21.89
C THR A 10 1.64 -10.05 -21.56
N GLU A 11 2.70 -10.78 -21.88
CA GLU A 11 4.05 -10.31 -22.01
C GLU A 11 4.14 -9.29 -23.15
N ARG A 12 4.10 -7.99 -22.81
CA ARG A 12 4.78 -6.92 -23.55
C ARG A 12 4.70 -5.57 -22.82
N ARG A 13 5.91 -5.06 -22.54
CA ARG A 13 6.35 -3.65 -22.42
C ARG A 13 6.46 -3.06 -21.01
N ASN A 14 7.64 -2.44 -20.85
CA ASN A 14 8.11 -1.52 -19.82
C ASN A 14 8.56 -2.12 -18.49
N ALA A 15 9.87 -2.40 -18.40
CA ALA A 15 10.60 -2.64 -17.16
C ALA A 15 10.56 -1.45 -16.16
N SER A 16 9.84 -0.37 -16.49
CA SER A 16 9.62 0.83 -15.69
C SER A 16 8.25 0.89 -14.98
N ASP A 17 7.34 -0.06 -15.21
CA ASP A 17 5.96 -0.03 -14.67
C ASP A 17 5.75 -0.90 -13.40
N ALA A 18 6.82 -1.45 -12.80
CA ALA A 18 6.71 -2.40 -11.69
C ALA A 18 7.45 -1.99 -10.41
N VAL A 19 7.92 -0.75 -10.33
CA VAL A 19 8.63 -0.22 -9.16
C VAL A 19 7.82 0.94 -8.64
N VAL A 20 7.29 0.83 -7.42
CA VAL A 20 6.74 2.01 -6.72
C VAL A 20 7.77 3.11 -6.80
N SER A 21 7.39 4.25 -7.36
CA SER A 21 8.32 5.36 -7.53
C SER A 21 8.89 5.77 -6.17
N SER A 22 10.15 6.23 -6.10
CA SER A 22 10.75 6.65 -4.83
C SER A 22 9.90 7.71 -4.11
N THR A 23 9.27 8.62 -4.86
CA THR A 23 8.34 9.63 -4.34
C THR A 23 7.09 8.99 -3.74
N GLU A 24 6.50 8.02 -4.42
CA GLU A 24 5.32 7.31 -3.93
C GLU A 24 5.65 6.46 -2.69
N LEU A 25 6.78 5.77 -2.67
CA LEU A 25 7.22 5.02 -1.50
C LEU A 25 7.39 5.94 -0.29
N LYS A 26 8.04 7.10 -0.47
CA LYS A 26 8.18 8.12 0.58
C LYS A 26 6.82 8.60 1.07
N HIS A 27 5.85 8.79 0.18
CA HIS A 27 4.50 9.17 0.57
C HIS A 27 3.82 8.07 1.39
N LEU A 28 3.93 6.80 0.99
CA LEU A 28 3.38 5.67 1.73
C LEU A 28 4.01 5.54 3.12
N ILE A 29 5.35 5.61 3.21
CA ILE A 29 6.09 5.50 4.47
C ILE A 29 5.80 6.68 5.41
N THR A 30 5.69 7.90 4.88
CA THR A 30 5.30 9.09 5.68
C THR A 30 3.94 8.92 6.34
N ASN A 31 2.98 8.29 5.65
CA ASN A 31 1.64 8.05 6.19
C ASN A 31 1.53 6.75 7.02
N TRP A 32 2.59 5.95 7.06
CA TRP A 32 2.58 4.62 7.66
C TRP A 32 2.29 4.59 9.17
N PRO A 33 2.78 5.54 9.99
CA PRO A 33 2.42 5.59 11.41
C PRO A 33 0.91 5.71 11.65
N TYR A 34 0.17 6.37 10.76
CA TYR A 34 -1.28 6.48 10.85
C TYR A 34 -1.98 5.17 10.46
N VAL A 35 -1.47 4.48 9.42
CA VAL A 35 -1.93 3.13 9.07
C VAL A 35 -1.78 2.20 10.28
N MET A 36 -0.62 2.18 10.92
CA MET A 36 -0.37 1.33 12.09
C MET A 36 -1.31 1.61 13.27
N ARG A 37 -1.78 2.85 13.43
CA ARG A 37 -2.73 3.24 14.49
C ARG A 37 -4.18 2.86 14.18
N GLN A 38 -4.57 2.85 12.90
CA GLN A 38 -5.95 2.57 12.49
C GLN A 38 -6.20 1.10 12.15
N VAL A 39 -5.16 0.32 11.89
CA VAL A 39 -5.30 -1.08 11.56
C VAL A 39 -5.75 -1.90 12.78
N THR A 40 -6.96 -2.44 12.70
CA THR A 40 -7.56 -3.30 13.73
C THR A 40 -7.35 -4.79 13.46
N ASP A 41 -7.24 -5.17 12.18
CA ASP A 41 -7.03 -6.56 11.77
C ASP A 41 -5.63 -7.08 12.13
N ASP A 42 -5.56 -8.28 12.71
CA ASP A 42 -4.31 -8.87 13.21
C ASP A 42 -3.30 -9.14 12.09
N TRP A 43 -3.77 -9.59 10.92
CA TRP A 43 -2.90 -9.83 9.76
C TRP A 43 -2.36 -8.50 9.23
N ALA A 44 -3.23 -7.53 9.00
CA ALA A 44 -2.86 -6.21 8.52
C ALA A 44 -1.91 -5.50 9.49
N ARG A 45 -2.09 -5.69 10.80
CA ARG A 45 -1.20 -5.13 11.83
C ARG A 45 0.20 -5.70 11.71
N ARG A 46 0.33 -7.03 11.63
CA ARG A 46 1.63 -7.70 11.42
C ARG A 46 2.30 -7.23 10.13
N PHE A 47 1.54 -7.17 9.04
CA PHE A 47 2.03 -6.63 7.77
C PHE A 47 2.53 -5.19 7.91
N ALA A 48 1.78 -4.32 8.59
CA ALA A 48 2.16 -2.93 8.80
C ALA A 48 3.46 -2.81 9.61
N TYR A 49 3.62 -3.60 10.68
CA TYR A 49 4.87 -3.66 11.44
C TYR A 49 6.05 -4.15 10.61
N GLU A 50 5.88 -5.23 9.84
CA GLU A 50 6.95 -5.76 8.98
C GLU A 50 7.43 -4.76 7.94
N ILE A 51 6.50 -4.01 7.33
CA ILE A 51 6.85 -2.96 6.37
C ILE A 51 7.58 -1.81 7.06
N TRP A 52 7.13 -1.42 8.26
CA TRP A 52 7.77 -0.35 9.02
C TRP A 52 9.22 -0.69 9.40
N GLU A 53 9.45 -1.92 9.87
CA GLU A 53 10.78 -2.42 10.19
C GLU A 53 11.69 -2.45 8.96
N LYS A 54 11.18 -2.98 7.84
CA LYS A 54 11.94 -3.04 6.58
C LYS A 54 12.22 -1.65 6.01
N ALA A 55 11.29 -0.70 6.15
CA ALA A 55 11.45 0.67 5.69
C ALA A 55 12.53 1.46 6.45
N ALA A 56 12.97 0.98 7.62
CA ALA A 56 14.11 1.55 8.32
C ALA A 56 15.44 1.32 7.56
N ASN A 57 15.50 0.31 6.68
CA ASN A 57 16.65 0.08 5.82
C ASN A 57 16.55 0.97 4.57
N PRO A 58 17.51 1.90 4.33
CA PRO A 58 17.48 2.81 3.19
C PRO A 58 17.62 2.11 1.83
N TYR A 59 18.09 0.87 1.80
CA TYR A 59 18.22 0.05 0.59
C TYR A 59 17.03 -0.90 0.36
N TRP A 60 16.05 -0.89 1.27
CA TRP A 60 14.88 -1.74 1.11
C TRP A 60 13.93 -1.16 0.06
N CYS A 61 13.45 -2.05 -0.80
CA CYS A 61 12.38 -1.79 -1.75
C CYS A 61 11.25 -2.80 -1.54
N PRO A 62 9.98 -2.37 -1.49
CA PRO A 62 8.86 -3.29 -1.42
C PRO A 62 8.75 -4.09 -2.72
N THR A 63 8.32 -5.34 -2.58
CA THR A 63 7.86 -6.13 -3.73
C THR A 63 6.56 -5.55 -4.30
N LEU A 64 6.25 -5.85 -5.55
CA LEU A 64 4.99 -5.45 -6.22
C LEU A 64 3.73 -5.73 -5.39
N LYS A 65 3.67 -6.91 -4.76
CA LYS A 65 2.53 -7.29 -3.93
C LYS A 65 2.46 -6.44 -2.67
N GLN A 66 3.61 -6.20 -2.02
CA GLN A 66 3.67 -5.36 -0.83
C GLN A 66 3.26 -3.92 -1.16
N ALA A 67 3.82 -3.35 -2.23
CA ALA A 67 3.46 -2.05 -2.75
C ALA A 67 1.95 -1.89 -2.95
N HIS A 68 1.30 -2.86 -3.61
CA HIS A 68 -0.13 -2.84 -3.84
C HIS A 68 -0.94 -2.84 -2.53
N VAL A 69 -0.52 -3.66 -1.55
CA VAL A 69 -1.16 -3.69 -0.23
C VAL A 69 -0.93 -2.37 0.52
N MET A 70 0.28 -1.81 0.47
CA MET A 70 0.61 -0.52 1.09
C MET A 70 -0.26 0.60 0.54
N GLN A 71 -0.39 0.69 -0.79
CA GLN A 71 -1.28 1.65 -1.46
C GLN A 71 -2.73 1.49 -1.02
N LYS A 72 -3.21 0.24 -0.93
CA LYS A 72 -4.57 -0.04 -0.48
C LYS A 72 -4.79 0.41 0.96
N MET A 73 -3.87 0.10 1.88
CA MET A 73 -3.97 0.51 3.28
C MET A 73 -4.02 2.03 3.45
N VAL A 74 -3.17 2.77 2.73
CA VAL A 74 -3.17 4.24 2.78
C VAL A 74 -4.44 4.83 2.15
N ARG A 75 -4.99 4.22 1.09
CA ARG A 75 -6.27 4.63 0.52
C ARG A 75 -7.44 4.39 1.47
N GLU A 76 -7.47 3.26 2.16
CA GLU A 76 -8.50 2.98 3.17
C GLU A 76 -8.36 3.91 4.38
N LEU A 77 -7.14 4.25 4.78
CA LEU A 77 -6.89 5.29 5.80
C LEU A 77 -7.49 6.65 5.39
N ALA A 78 -7.27 7.07 4.14
CA ALA A 78 -7.84 8.31 3.63
C ALA A 78 -9.38 8.29 3.67
N ARG A 79 -9.99 7.16 3.32
CA ARG A 79 -11.45 6.96 3.40
C ARG A 79 -11.98 7.03 4.83
N ALA A 80 -11.30 6.35 5.76
CA ALA A 80 -11.67 6.37 7.17
C ALA A 80 -11.54 7.77 7.78
N CYS A 81 -10.54 8.55 7.36
CA CYS A 81 -10.38 9.94 7.79
C CYS A 81 -11.45 10.89 7.21
N THR A 82 -11.95 10.63 6.00
CA THR A 82 -13.00 11.46 5.37
C THR A 82 -14.40 11.22 5.93
N ASP A 83 -14.62 10.17 6.72
CA ASP A 83 -15.94 9.84 7.28
C ASP A 83 -16.40 10.83 8.37
N GLU A 84 -15.49 11.65 8.92
CA GLU A 84 -15.85 12.67 9.91
C GLU A 84 -15.99 14.10 9.35
N THR A 85 -15.54 14.40 8.13
CA THR A 85 -15.79 15.70 7.47
C THR A 85 -15.60 15.62 5.96
N VAL A 86 -16.68 15.47 5.20
CA VAL A 86 -16.78 16.12 3.88
C VAL A 86 -17.89 17.16 3.95
N ILE A 87 -17.56 18.25 4.64
CA ILE A 87 -18.10 19.56 4.29
C ILE A 87 -17.42 19.95 2.96
N LEU A 88 -18.25 20.25 1.97
CA LEU A 88 -17.94 20.80 0.65
C LEU A 88 -16.88 21.91 0.70
N ILE A 89 -15.95 21.93 -0.24
CA ILE A 89 -15.53 23.18 -0.90
C ILE A 89 -15.26 22.89 -2.40
N GLU A 90 -15.65 23.87 -3.20
CA GLU A 90 -15.98 23.96 -4.65
C GLU A 90 -14.97 23.45 -5.68
#